data_AF-A0A969AMM4-F1
#
_entry.id   AF-A0A969AMM4-F1
#
_cell.length_a   1.000
_cell.length_b   1.000
_cell.length_c   1.000
_cell.angle_alpha   90.00
_cell.angle_beta   90.00
_cell.angle_gamma   90.00
#
_symmetry.space_group_name_H-M   'P 1'
#
loop_
_entity.id
_entity.type
_entity.pdbx_description
1 polymer ?
#
loop_
_entity_poly.entity_id
_entity_poly.type
_entity_poly.pdbx_seq_one_letter_code
_entity_poly.pdbx_strand_id
1 'polypeptide(L)'
;MDERTNFLREITEAFGPPGLEDDVARLLEARTRSFCEVERDNLGSFIARKRGGAEKPTVMVAGHMDEVAFMVTDVEAGGYVRIRPLGGWWPHVLLGQRLKVRTRKGDFLAVVGSKPPHELKTEERTKVLEFDDIFLDLGVADGFDVVEETGVRRGDFAVPHAPFESLANGNLHVVKAWDNRVGCALAVDLLRELREVGHPNTVYGVATVQEEIGLRGAATSVEMVQPDIAFAVDVGIARDTPRLPGAREGARAPRRRRFDPAPRGECRLSPATHALRDGCGGGGGDRAPQHDDQGGQHRRGALPDQPAGHSQHGHLRPLALHPQPQQHRRPAGLRRGPASARGGDETPRREDGRPHPRLSRKCGSAAAPWWS
;
A
#
# COMPACT_ATOMS: atom_id res chain seq x y z
N MET A 1 8.35 5.54 -19.08
CA MET A 1 7.17 5.02 -18.36
C MET A 1 5.96 5.49 -19.16
N ASP A 2 5.10 4.57 -19.60
CA ASP A 2 3.94 4.91 -20.43
C ASP A 2 2.87 5.68 -19.63
N GLU A 3 1.87 6.22 -20.33
CA GLU A 3 0.79 7.02 -19.76
C GLU A 3 -0.01 6.29 -18.67
N ARG A 4 -0.31 4.99 -18.86
CA ARG A 4 -1.08 4.21 -17.89
C ARG A 4 -0.26 3.97 -16.63
N THR A 5 1.01 3.61 -16.78
CA THR A 5 1.92 3.41 -15.67
C THR A 5 2.18 4.71 -14.90
N ASN A 6 2.28 5.85 -15.59
CA ASN A 6 2.39 7.16 -14.91
C ASN A 6 1.15 7.50 -14.09
N PHE A 7 -0.04 7.22 -14.61
CA PHE A 7 -1.26 7.43 -13.85
C PHE A 7 -1.38 6.50 -12.66
N LEU A 8 -0.99 5.22 -12.81
CA LEU A 8 -0.92 4.29 -11.69
C LEU A 8 -0.01 4.82 -10.58
N ARG A 9 1.14 5.42 -10.91
CA ARG A 9 1.98 6.12 -9.93
C ARG A 9 1.23 7.26 -9.25
N GLU A 10 0.64 8.16 -10.01
CA GLU A 10 -0.07 9.33 -9.45
C GLU A 10 -1.21 8.92 -8.50
N ILE A 11 -2.06 7.99 -8.94
CA ILE A 11 -3.24 7.57 -8.17
C ILE A 11 -2.86 6.71 -6.96
N THR A 12 -1.79 5.92 -7.02
CA THR A 12 -1.32 5.13 -5.86
C THR A 12 -0.60 5.97 -4.82
N GLU A 13 0.15 6.99 -5.24
CA GLU A 13 0.86 7.90 -4.33
C GLU A 13 -0.06 8.94 -3.66
N ALA A 14 -1.25 9.16 -4.22
CA ALA A 14 -2.27 10.03 -3.65
C ALA A 14 -2.67 9.57 -2.23
N PHE A 15 -2.95 10.55 -1.37
CA PHE A 15 -3.38 10.33 0.00
C PHE A 15 -4.89 10.07 0.01
N GLY A 16 -5.32 8.86 0.38
CA GLY A 16 -6.74 8.53 0.38
C GLY A 16 -7.09 7.48 1.42
N PRO A 17 -7.05 7.81 2.72
CA PRO A 17 -7.56 6.92 3.76
C PRO A 17 -9.10 6.85 3.70
N PRO A 18 -9.73 5.90 4.40
CA PRO A 18 -11.19 5.79 4.42
C PRO A 18 -11.82 7.06 5.02
N GLY A 19 -12.65 7.75 4.25
CA GLY A 19 -13.28 9.02 4.60
C GLY A 19 -12.50 10.30 4.24
N LEU A 20 -11.36 10.20 3.56
CA LEU A 20 -10.64 11.36 2.99
C LEU A 20 -10.06 11.05 1.60
N GLU A 21 -10.88 10.49 0.72
CA GLU A 21 -10.49 9.99 -0.61
C GLU A 21 -10.46 11.09 -1.70
N ASP A 22 -10.64 12.36 -1.35
CA ASP A 22 -10.78 13.47 -2.31
C ASP A 22 -9.58 13.66 -3.24
N ASP A 23 -8.35 13.42 -2.76
CA ASP A 23 -7.17 13.51 -3.63
C ASP A 23 -7.23 12.49 -4.77
N VAL A 24 -7.68 11.28 -4.47
CA VAL A 24 -7.83 10.17 -5.43
C VAL A 24 -8.94 10.50 -6.42
N ALA A 25 -10.10 10.94 -5.92
CA ALA A 25 -11.22 11.33 -6.76
C ALA A 25 -10.87 12.48 -7.71
N ARG A 26 -10.14 13.51 -7.26
CA ARG A 26 -9.68 14.60 -8.14
C ARG A 26 -8.81 14.11 -9.30
N LEU A 27 -7.97 13.11 -9.08
CA LEU A 27 -7.17 12.49 -10.14
C LEU A 27 -8.04 11.72 -11.14
N LEU A 28 -9.04 10.97 -10.64
CA LEU A 28 -10.01 10.25 -11.49
C LEU A 28 -10.86 11.23 -12.31
N GLU A 29 -11.35 12.31 -11.70
CA GLU A 29 -12.08 13.39 -12.36
C GLU A 29 -11.24 14.05 -13.46
N ALA A 30 -10.01 14.42 -13.15
CA ALA A 30 -9.09 15.01 -14.12
C ALA A 30 -8.84 14.09 -15.32
N ARG A 31 -8.75 12.77 -15.08
CA ARG A 31 -8.56 11.77 -16.13
C ARG A 31 -9.80 11.55 -16.99
N THR A 32 -11.02 11.77 -16.47
CA THR A 32 -12.28 11.33 -17.12
C THR A 32 -13.15 12.45 -17.69
N ARG A 33 -13.12 13.65 -17.11
CA ARG A 33 -14.07 14.73 -17.43
C ARG A 33 -14.09 15.15 -18.91
N SER A 34 -13.04 14.86 -19.66
CA SER A 34 -12.98 15.18 -21.10
C SER A 34 -13.81 14.24 -21.98
N PHE A 35 -14.27 13.10 -21.48
CA PHE A 35 -15.00 12.10 -22.28
C PHE A 35 -16.15 11.38 -21.57
N CYS A 36 -16.44 11.71 -20.30
CA CYS A 36 -17.56 11.16 -19.53
C CYS A 36 -18.27 12.27 -18.75
N GLU A 37 -19.57 12.05 -18.49
CA GLU A 37 -20.32 12.78 -17.45
C GLU A 37 -19.82 12.27 -16.09
N VAL A 38 -19.45 13.17 -15.17
CA VAL A 38 -18.86 12.80 -13.88
C VAL A 38 -19.67 13.40 -12.74
N GLU A 39 -20.07 12.56 -11.81
CA GLU A 39 -20.84 12.90 -10.62
C GLU A 39 -20.20 12.28 -9.37
N ARG A 40 -20.68 12.70 -8.20
CA ARG A 40 -20.31 12.14 -6.90
C ARG A 40 -21.56 11.78 -6.12
N ASP A 41 -21.49 10.67 -5.37
CA ASP A 41 -22.51 10.40 -4.36
C ASP A 41 -22.33 11.29 -3.12
N ASN A 42 -23.32 11.26 -2.22
CA ASN A 42 -23.30 12.08 -1.01
C ASN A 42 -22.22 11.67 0.02
N LEU A 43 -21.59 10.50 -0.16
CA LEU A 43 -20.52 10.01 0.71
C LEU A 43 -19.12 10.33 0.14
N GLY A 44 -19.02 10.58 -1.16
CA GLY A 44 -17.82 10.99 -1.86
C GLY A 44 -17.36 10.04 -2.98
N SER A 45 -18.11 8.96 -3.28
CA SER A 45 -17.78 8.03 -4.36
C SER A 45 -17.77 8.76 -5.70
N PHE A 46 -16.77 8.46 -6.51
CA PHE A 46 -16.66 8.98 -7.87
C PHE A 46 -17.47 8.10 -8.83
N ILE A 47 -18.30 8.71 -9.67
CA ILE A 47 -19.16 8.01 -10.63
C ILE A 47 -19.01 8.67 -12.00
N ALA A 48 -18.41 7.97 -12.95
CA ALA A 48 -18.30 8.41 -14.35
C ALA A 48 -19.24 7.60 -15.24
N ARG A 49 -20.06 8.30 -16.01
CA ARG A 49 -21.03 7.73 -16.93
C ARG A 49 -20.59 7.90 -18.39
N LYS A 50 -20.59 6.79 -19.12
CA LYS A 50 -20.41 6.72 -20.57
C LYS A 50 -21.67 6.15 -21.24
N ARG A 51 -22.37 6.97 -22.01
CA ARG A 51 -23.52 6.53 -22.80
C ARG A 51 -23.07 5.78 -24.05
N GLY A 52 -23.71 4.65 -24.32
CA GLY A 52 -23.63 3.94 -25.59
C GLY A 52 -24.79 4.33 -26.51
N GLY A 53 -25.18 3.40 -27.40
CA GLY A 53 -26.32 3.56 -28.30
C GLY A 53 -27.70 3.48 -27.63
N ALA A 54 -27.77 2.99 -26.39
CA ALA A 54 -29.00 2.89 -25.61
C ALA A 54 -28.77 3.19 -24.12
N GLU A 55 -29.86 3.56 -23.43
CA GLU A 55 -29.85 3.80 -21.98
C GLU A 55 -29.72 2.50 -21.16
N LYS A 56 -30.09 1.35 -21.75
CA LYS A 56 -30.01 0.02 -21.13
C LYS A 56 -29.39 -1.02 -22.09
N PRO A 57 -28.74 -2.07 -21.56
CA PRO A 57 -28.49 -2.31 -20.13
C PRO A 57 -27.45 -1.34 -19.57
N THR A 58 -27.61 -1.04 -18.28
CA THR A 58 -26.66 -0.29 -17.48
C THR A 58 -25.64 -1.25 -16.85
N VAL A 59 -24.36 -0.97 -17.07
CA VAL A 59 -23.25 -1.80 -16.58
C VAL A 59 -22.37 -0.97 -15.67
N MET A 60 -22.21 -1.39 -14.42
CA MET A 60 -21.32 -0.75 -13.46
C MET A 60 -20.03 -1.55 -13.31
N VAL A 61 -18.89 -0.87 -13.33
CA VAL A 61 -17.56 -1.44 -13.04
C VAL A 61 -16.97 -0.61 -11.91
N ALA A 62 -16.78 -1.22 -10.75
CA ALA A 62 -16.46 -0.51 -9.52
C ALA A 62 -15.16 -1.02 -8.89
N GLY A 63 -14.22 -0.12 -8.62
CA GLY A 63 -13.14 -0.30 -7.64
C GLY A 63 -13.38 0.58 -6.42
N HIS A 64 -12.44 0.59 -5.46
CA HIS A 64 -12.50 1.49 -4.30
C HIS A 64 -11.27 2.40 -4.17
N MET A 65 -11.51 3.63 -3.72
CA MET A 65 -10.51 4.71 -3.67
C MET A 65 -9.70 4.70 -2.39
N ASP A 66 -10.27 4.22 -1.29
CA ASP A 66 -9.59 4.20 -0.01
C ASP A 66 -8.44 3.18 -0.01
N GLU A 67 -7.48 3.43 0.87
CA GLU A 67 -6.42 2.49 1.22
C GLU A 67 -6.45 2.27 2.73
N VAL A 68 -6.01 1.11 3.19
CA VAL A 68 -5.71 0.91 4.61
C VAL A 68 -4.84 2.03 5.18
N ALA A 69 -5.21 2.54 6.35
CA ALA A 69 -4.64 3.76 6.91
C ALA A 69 -4.63 3.72 8.44
N PHE A 70 -4.34 4.88 9.03
CA PHE A 70 -4.35 5.08 10.47
C PHE A 70 -5.00 6.42 10.83
N MET A 71 -5.57 6.49 12.02
CA MET A 71 -6.08 7.70 12.63
C MET A 71 -5.29 8.02 13.89
N VAL A 72 -4.89 9.28 14.05
CA VAL A 72 -4.24 9.79 15.25
C VAL A 72 -5.21 9.76 16.43
N THR A 73 -4.84 9.08 17.50
CA THR A 73 -5.62 9.00 18.74
C THR A 73 -5.05 9.82 19.87
N ASP A 74 -3.75 10.10 19.86
CA ASP A 74 -3.14 10.97 20.85
C ASP A 74 -1.81 11.57 20.37
N VAL A 75 -1.42 12.68 20.99
CA VAL A 75 -0.13 13.34 20.77
C VAL A 75 0.55 13.47 22.13
N GLU A 76 1.64 12.73 22.31
CA GLU A 76 2.39 12.66 23.56
C GLU A 76 3.47 13.74 23.65
N ALA A 77 3.94 14.01 24.86
CA ALA A 77 5.11 14.84 25.08
C ALA A 77 6.33 14.22 24.39
N GLY A 78 7.14 15.05 23.71
CA GLY A 78 8.30 14.58 22.93
C GLY A 78 8.01 14.25 21.47
N GLY A 79 6.79 14.49 20.98
CA GLY A 79 6.44 14.35 19.56
C GLY A 79 6.22 12.94 19.07
N TYR A 80 5.84 12.05 19.99
CA TYR A 80 5.29 10.76 19.67
C TYR A 80 3.78 10.86 19.47
N VAL A 81 3.28 10.17 18.45
CA VAL A 81 1.86 10.20 18.08
C VAL A 81 1.29 8.78 18.13
N ARG A 82 0.19 8.62 18.86
CA ARG A 82 -0.54 7.35 18.94
C ARG A 82 -1.52 7.24 17.79
N ILE A 83 -1.67 6.02 17.29
CA ILE A 83 -2.49 5.73 16.13
C ILE A 83 -3.39 4.51 16.34
N ARG A 84 -4.52 4.49 15.64
CA ARG A 84 -5.38 3.32 15.48
C ARG A 84 -5.52 2.97 14.00
N PRO A 85 -5.56 1.67 13.65
CA PRO A 85 -5.74 1.25 12.27
C PRO A 85 -7.13 1.63 11.75
N LEU A 86 -7.18 2.00 10.47
CA LEU A 86 -8.38 2.07 9.64
C LEU A 86 -8.22 1.00 8.56
N GLY A 87 -9.02 -0.06 8.65
CA GLY A 87 -8.84 -1.28 7.85
C GLY A 87 -7.94 -2.31 8.52
N GLY A 88 -7.74 -3.44 7.84
CA GLY A 88 -7.05 -4.61 8.37
C GLY A 88 -5.53 -4.48 8.33
N TRP A 89 -4.89 -4.46 9.50
CA TRP A 89 -3.42 -4.39 9.61
C TRP A 89 -2.83 -5.47 10.51
N TRP A 90 -1.65 -5.95 10.13
CA TRP A 90 -0.79 -6.76 10.99
C TRP A 90 0.38 -5.93 11.51
N PRO A 91 0.45 -5.57 12.81
CA PRO A 91 1.40 -4.57 13.33
C PRO A 91 2.87 -4.80 12.99
N HIS A 92 3.30 -6.06 12.85
CA HIS A 92 4.70 -6.37 12.52
C HIS A 92 5.17 -5.82 11.18
N VAL A 93 4.29 -5.60 10.20
CA VAL A 93 4.70 -5.04 8.91
C VAL A 93 5.02 -3.55 8.99
N LEU A 94 4.64 -2.89 10.09
CA LEU A 94 4.74 -1.45 10.26
C LEU A 94 6.06 -0.99 10.85
N LEU A 95 6.74 -1.81 11.65
CA LEU A 95 7.93 -1.37 12.37
C LEU A 95 9.03 -0.86 11.42
N GLY A 96 9.48 0.38 11.63
CA GLY A 96 10.46 1.04 10.77
C GLY A 96 9.92 1.52 9.42
N GLN A 97 8.62 1.37 9.16
CA GLN A 97 7.99 1.98 7.98
C GLN A 97 7.81 3.47 8.17
N ARG A 98 7.77 4.19 7.05
CA ARG A 98 7.44 5.60 7.00
C ARG A 98 5.95 5.75 6.74
N LEU A 99 5.29 6.59 7.52
CA LEU A 99 3.94 7.07 7.23
C LEU A 99 3.99 8.54 6.85
N LYS A 100 3.06 8.95 5.98
CA LYS A 100 2.75 10.35 5.75
C LYS A 100 1.55 10.69 6.62
N VAL A 101 1.70 11.67 7.51
CA VAL A 101 0.62 12.20 8.34
C VAL A 101 0.11 13.48 7.69
N ARG A 102 -1.20 13.61 7.51
CA ARG A 102 -1.83 14.80 6.96
C ARG A 102 -2.51 15.59 8.04
N THR A 103 -2.20 16.88 8.10
CA THR A 103 -2.78 17.82 9.04
C THR A 103 -3.28 19.06 8.32
N ARG A 104 -3.90 19.97 9.08
CA ARG A 104 -4.36 21.26 8.57
C ARG A 104 -3.22 22.19 8.14
N LYS A 105 -2.00 21.98 8.63
CA LYS A 105 -0.81 22.78 8.23
C LYS A 105 -0.01 22.14 7.10
N GLY A 106 -0.33 20.90 6.72
CA GLY A 106 0.32 20.18 5.63
C GLY A 106 0.65 18.74 5.99
N ASP A 107 1.38 18.10 5.07
CA ASP A 107 1.81 16.71 5.19
C ASP A 107 3.24 16.64 5.75
N PHE A 108 3.50 15.70 6.64
CA PHE A 108 4.86 15.39 7.11
C PHE A 108 5.09 13.89 7.21
N LEU A 109 6.36 13.50 7.22
CA LEU A 109 6.77 12.13 7.38
C LEU A 109 6.96 11.80 8.85
N ALA A 110 6.55 10.60 9.22
CA ALA A 110 6.77 10.00 10.52
C ALA A 110 7.30 8.58 10.35
N VAL A 111 8.03 8.08 11.34
CA VAL A 111 8.52 6.70 11.35
C VAL A 111 7.79 5.91 12.42
N VAL A 112 7.34 4.71 12.10
CA VAL A 112 6.73 3.82 13.08
C VAL A 112 7.81 3.25 14.00
N GLY A 113 7.71 3.60 15.28
CA GLY A 113 8.55 3.10 16.36
C GLY A 113 7.82 2.08 17.24
N SER A 114 8.61 1.36 18.02
CA SER A 114 8.15 0.51 19.12
C SER A 114 9.27 0.42 20.17
N LYS A 115 8.98 -0.19 21.31
CA LYS A 115 10.00 -0.50 22.31
C LYS A 115 11.08 -1.42 21.68
N PRO A 116 12.37 -1.08 21.78
CA PRO A 116 13.41 -1.82 21.07
C PRO A 116 13.59 -3.24 21.62
N PRO A 117 13.99 -4.21 20.78
CA PRO A 117 13.98 -5.63 21.14
C PRO A 117 14.96 -6.02 22.25
N HIS A 118 16.00 -5.23 22.51
CA HIS A 118 16.95 -5.45 23.60
C HIS A 118 16.44 -4.98 24.97
N GLU A 119 15.38 -4.16 24.99
CA GLU A 119 14.69 -3.71 26.21
C GLU A 119 13.42 -4.54 26.48
N LEU A 120 13.02 -5.41 25.54
CA LEU A 120 11.88 -6.31 25.70
C LEU A 120 12.21 -7.45 26.66
N LYS A 121 11.28 -7.76 27.56
CA LYS A 121 11.36 -8.96 28.39
C LYS A 121 11.24 -10.20 27.51
N THR A 122 11.78 -11.33 27.94
CA THR A 122 11.77 -12.59 27.18
C THR A 122 10.36 -12.98 26.73
N GLU A 123 9.36 -12.73 27.57
CA GLU A 123 7.95 -13.06 27.33
C GLU A 123 7.27 -12.10 26.34
N GLU A 124 7.79 -10.87 26.19
CA GLU A 124 7.28 -9.89 25.24
C GLU A 124 7.78 -10.22 23.81
N ARG A 125 8.95 -10.85 23.69
CA ARG A 125 9.59 -11.16 22.40
C ARG A 125 8.88 -12.26 21.60
N THR A 126 8.04 -13.07 22.25
CA THR A 126 7.31 -14.17 21.62
C THR A 126 5.86 -13.80 21.27
N LYS A 127 5.41 -12.60 21.65
CA LYS A 127 4.05 -12.12 21.42
C LYS A 127 3.99 -11.26 20.17
N VAL A 128 2.79 -11.20 19.59
CA VAL A 128 2.49 -10.23 18.55
C VAL A 128 2.42 -8.86 19.20
N LEU A 129 3.11 -7.87 18.60
CA LEU A 129 2.99 -6.48 19.02
C LEU A 129 1.57 -5.98 18.79
N GLU A 130 1.02 -5.28 19.78
CA GLU A 130 -0.28 -4.65 19.68
C GLU A 130 -0.14 -3.21 19.18
N PHE A 131 -1.25 -2.64 18.68
CA PHE A 131 -1.25 -1.24 18.23
C PHE A 131 -0.95 -0.23 19.34
N ASP A 132 -1.23 -0.57 20.59
CA ASP A 132 -0.92 0.28 21.73
C ASP A 132 0.59 0.29 22.07
N ASP A 133 1.36 -0.66 21.54
CA ASP A 133 2.81 -0.76 21.70
C ASP A 133 3.60 -0.04 20.60
N ILE A 134 2.92 0.47 19.57
CA ILE A 134 3.53 1.24 18.49
C ILE A 134 3.18 2.73 18.61
N PHE A 135 4.04 3.55 18.02
CA PHE A 135 3.86 4.99 17.94
C PHE A 135 4.47 5.52 16.65
N LEU A 136 4.07 6.72 16.24
CA LEU A 136 4.75 7.48 15.20
C LEU A 136 5.72 8.45 15.86
N ASP A 137 6.96 8.43 15.40
CA ASP A 137 8.00 9.38 15.78
C ASP A 137 8.11 10.46 14.70
N LEU A 138 7.89 11.72 15.08
CA LEU A 138 8.02 12.89 14.21
C LEU A 138 9.46 13.45 14.16
N GLY A 139 10.37 12.92 14.99
CA GLY A 139 11.78 13.31 15.00
C GLY A 139 12.04 14.73 15.50
N VAL A 140 11.29 15.17 16.51
CA VAL A 140 11.38 16.54 17.04
C VAL A 140 12.35 16.65 18.22
N ALA A 141 12.92 17.84 18.40
CA ALA A 141 13.81 18.13 19.53
C ALA A 141 13.02 18.50 20.80
N ASP A 142 13.69 18.43 21.96
CA ASP A 142 13.12 18.91 23.22
C ASP A 142 12.66 20.37 23.11
N GLY A 143 11.47 20.66 23.64
CA GLY A 143 10.87 21.99 23.60
C GLY A 143 10.16 22.34 22.29
N PHE A 144 10.17 21.46 21.30
CA PHE A 144 9.37 21.63 20.08
C PHE A 144 7.88 21.38 20.38
N ASP A 145 7.04 22.40 20.18
CA ASP A 145 5.59 22.26 20.31
C ASP A 145 5.03 21.62 19.04
N VAL A 146 4.96 20.30 19.05
CA VAL A 146 4.48 19.47 17.94
C VAL A 146 3.09 19.92 17.46
N VAL A 147 2.23 20.25 18.42
CA VAL A 147 0.83 20.59 18.20
C VAL A 147 0.76 21.96 17.53
N GLU A 148 1.46 22.96 18.04
CA GLU A 148 1.49 24.28 17.43
C GLU A 148 2.24 24.27 16.09
N GLU A 149 3.40 23.64 15.97
CA GLU A 149 4.23 23.74 14.76
C GLU A 149 3.69 22.88 13.60
N THR A 150 3.32 21.63 13.86
CA THR A 150 2.87 20.70 12.81
C THR A 150 1.36 20.74 12.59
N GLY A 151 0.59 21.22 13.56
CA GLY A 151 -0.87 21.19 13.50
C GLY A 151 -1.49 19.81 13.73
N VAL A 152 -0.71 18.79 14.11
CA VAL A 152 -1.21 17.42 14.35
C VAL A 152 -2.19 17.35 15.52
N ARG A 153 -3.34 16.72 15.31
CA ARG A 153 -4.40 16.56 16.32
C ARG A 153 -5.02 15.17 16.22
N ARG A 154 -5.75 14.80 17.28
CA ARG A 154 -6.62 13.61 17.26
C ARG A 154 -7.60 13.71 16.09
N GLY A 155 -7.76 12.61 15.36
CA GLY A 155 -8.58 12.53 14.16
C GLY A 155 -7.84 12.82 12.86
N ASP A 156 -6.60 13.33 12.90
CA ASP A 156 -5.77 13.40 11.69
C ASP A 156 -5.43 12.01 11.18
N PHE A 157 -5.20 11.90 9.87
CA PHE A 157 -4.95 10.62 9.21
C PHE A 157 -3.47 10.42 8.90
N ALA A 158 -3.04 9.16 8.89
CA ALA A 158 -1.74 8.75 8.40
C ALA A 158 -1.88 7.58 7.42
N VAL A 159 -1.14 7.63 6.32
CA VAL A 159 -1.10 6.56 5.31
C VAL A 159 0.35 6.11 5.10
N PRO A 160 0.59 4.87 4.61
CA PRO A 160 1.93 4.44 4.23
C PRO A 160 2.61 5.44 3.29
N HIS A 161 3.91 5.65 3.48
CA HIS A 161 4.73 6.39 2.52
C HIS A 161 5.65 5.42 1.78
N ALA A 162 5.13 4.88 0.67
CA ALA A 162 5.87 4.03 -0.26
C ALA A 162 5.73 4.58 -1.69
N PRO A 163 6.76 5.31 -2.20
CA PRO A 163 6.80 5.78 -3.57
C PRO A 163 6.68 4.62 -4.58
N PHE A 164 6.18 4.93 -5.78
CA PHE A 164 6.12 3.98 -6.87
C PHE A 164 7.52 3.76 -7.45
N GLU A 165 8.04 2.55 -7.28
CA GLU A 165 9.38 2.19 -7.76
C GLU A 165 9.34 0.91 -8.58
N SER A 166 10.08 0.88 -9.69
CA SER A 166 10.29 -0.34 -10.46
C SER A 166 11.36 -1.21 -9.79
N LEU A 167 11.06 -2.50 -9.63
CA LEU A 167 12.02 -3.51 -9.19
C LEU A 167 13.01 -3.87 -10.29
N ALA A 168 14.01 -4.69 -9.93
CA ALA A 168 15.18 -5.01 -10.75
C ALA A 168 14.91 -5.45 -12.20
N ASN A 169 13.74 -6.04 -12.50
CA ASN A 169 13.38 -6.49 -13.84
C ASN A 169 12.58 -5.46 -14.66
N GLY A 170 12.31 -4.28 -14.10
CA GLY A 170 11.56 -3.18 -14.72
C GLY A 170 10.06 -3.41 -14.92
N ASN A 171 9.54 -4.62 -14.62
CA ASN A 171 8.15 -5.01 -14.90
C ASN A 171 7.35 -5.35 -13.62
N LEU A 172 8.00 -5.29 -12.46
CA LEU A 172 7.36 -5.40 -11.16
C LEU A 172 7.57 -4.08 -10.43
N HIS A 173 6.61 -3.69 -9.60
CA HIS A 173 6.61 -2.42 -8.91
C HIS A 173 6.44 -2.62 -7.41
N VAL A 174 7.05 -1.73 -6.64
CA VAL A 174 6.82 -1.54 -5.21
C VAL A 174 6.09 -0.23 -5.06
N VAL A 175 4.98 -0.24 -4.33
CA VAL A 175 4.04 0.87 -4.28
C VAL A 175 3.02 0.62 -3.16
N LYS A 176 2.47 1.70 -2.58
CA LYS A 176 1.33 1.61 -1.65
C LYS A 176 0.00 1.55 -2.39
N ALA A 177 -1.07 1.20 -1.69
CA ALA A 177 -2.45 1.33 -2.18
C ALA A 177 -2.69 0.70 -3.58
N TRP A 178 -1.95 -0.37 -3.92
CA TRP A 178 -2.26 -1.10 -5.15
C TRP A 178 -3.69 -1.65 -5.08
N ASP A 179 -3.99 -2.19 -3.90
CA ASP A 179 -5.32 -2.33 -3.37
C ASP A 179 -5.87 -0.95 -2.95
N ASN A 180 -6.90 -0.39 -3.60
CA ASN A 180 -7.52 -0.82 -4.86
C ASN A 180 -7.40 0.24 -5.97
N ARG A 181 -6.36 1.07 -5.91
CA ARG A 181 -6.14 2.12 -6.91
C ARG A 181 -5.99 1.57 -8.33
N VAL A 182 -5.57 0.31 -8.47
CA VAL A 182 -5.56 -0.40 -9.77
C VAL A 182 -6.97 -0.68 -10.30
N GLY A 183 -7.94 -1.02 -9.44
CA GLY A 183 -9.33 -1.23 -9.82
C GLY A 183 -9.99 0.06 -10.28
N CYS A 184 -9.74 1.16 -9.56
CA CYS A 184 -10.15 2.50 -9.96
C CYS A 184 -9.59 2.91 -11.34
N ALA A 185 -8.29 2.71 -11.55
CA ALA A 185 -7.65 3.02 -12.81
C ALA A 185 -8.20 2.16 -13.96
N LEU A 186 -8.48 0.87 -13.71
CA LEU A 186 -9.08 -0.03 -14.69
C LEU A 186 -10.48 0.42 -15.09
N ALA A 187 -11.33 0.80 -14.11
CA ALA A 187 -12.69 1.27 -14.38
C ALA A 187 -12.69 2.51 -15.29
N VAL A 188 -11.80 3.47 -15.02
CA VAL A 188 -11.66 4.69 -15.83
C VAL A 188 -11.04 4.40 -17.21
N ASP A 189 -9.99 3.59 -17.26
CA ASP A 189 -9.34 3.25 -18.53
C ASP A 189 -10.30 2.47 -19.44
N LEU A 190 -11.16 1.61 -18.89
CA LEU A 190 -12.23 0.95 -19.65
C LEU A 190 -13.15 1.97 -20.34
N LEU A 191 -13.61 3.00 -19.62
CA LEU A 191 -14.46 4.04 -20.22
C LEU A 191 -13.75 4.80 -21.34
N ARG A 192 -12.44 5.00 -21.20
CA ARG A 192 -11.61 5.63 -22.24
C ARG A 192 -11.54 4.75 -23.49
N GLU A 193 -11.31 3.45 -23.35
CA GLU A 193 -11.28 2.53 -24.50
C GLU A 193 -12.66 2.41 -25.18
N LEU A 194 -13.74 2.39 -24.39
CA LEU A 194 -15.11 2.36 -24.90
C LEU A 194 -15.50 3.61 -25.69
N ARG A 195 -14.76 4.72 -25.57
CA ARG A 195 -14.95 5.89 -26.43
C ARG A 195 -14.72 5.57 -27.91
N GLU A 196 -13.77 4.69 -28.19
CA GLU A 196 -13.31 4.40 -29.56
C GLU A 196 -14.09 3.23 -30.19
N VAL A 197 -15.03 2.62 -29.45
CA VAL A 197 -15.79 1.45 -29.87
C VAL A 197 -17.29 1.71 -29.73
N GLY A 198 -18.06 1.48 -30.79
CA GLY A 198 -19.52 1.53 -30.71
C GLY A 198 -20.07 0.38 -29.86
N HIS A 199 -20.84 0.69 -28.81
CA HIS A 199 -21.51 -0.29 -27.97
C HIS A 199 -22.94 0.16 -27.60
N PRO A 200 -23.88 -0.76 -27.37
CA PRO A 200 -25.26 -0.39 -27.02
C PRO A 200 -25.41 0.01 -25.55
N ASN A 201 -24.53 -0.45 -24.66
CA ASN A 201 -24.71 -0.34 -23.21
C ASN A 201 -24.42 1.07 -22.68
N THR A 202 -25.07 1.49 -21.59
CA THR A 202 -24.59 2.62 -20.78
C THR A 202 -23.67 2.08 -19.70
N VAL A 203 -22.43 2.54 -19.65
CA VAL A 203 -21.39 2.01 -18.76
C VAL A 203 -21.00 3.05 -17.71
N TYR A 204 -20.93 2.62 -16.46
CA TYR A 204 -20.51 3.41 -15.32
C TYR A 204 -19.17 2.89 -14.81
N GLY A 205 -18.15 3.75 -14.78
CA GLY A 205 -16.91 3.52 -14.05
C GLY A 205 -17.03 4.17 -12.70
N VAL A 206 -16.99 3.38 -11.63
CA VAL A 206 -17.20 3.84 -10.27
C VAL A 206 -15.94 3.60 -9.44
N ALA A 207 -15.63 4.54 -8.56
CA ALA A 207 -14.62 4.39 -7.54
C ALA A 207 -15.27 4.72 -6.18
N THR A 208 -15.54 3.70 -5.38
CA THR A 208 -16.29 3.81 -4.12
C THR A 208 -15.41 4.35 -3.00
N VAL A 209 -16.02 5.00 -2.01
CA VAL A 209 -15.37 5.37 -0.75
C VAL A 209 -15.54 4.29 0.33
N GLN A 210 -14.66 4.27 1.31
CA GLN A 210 -14.81 3.50 2.57
C GLN A 210 -15.11 2.00 2.40
N GLU A 211 -14.41 1.31 1.49
CA GLU A 211 -14.45 -0.15 1.38
C GLU A 211 -13.81 -0.79 2.62
N GLU A 212 -12.63 -0.30 3.01
CA GLU A 212 -11.71 -0.93 3.97
C GLU A 212 -12.28 -0.97 5.40
N ILE A 213 -13.36 -0.23 5.61
CA ILE A 213 -14.09 -0.11 6.89
C ILE A 213 -15.56 -0.54 6.79
N GLY A 214 -15.90 -1.31 5.75
CA GLY A 214 -17.18 -2.02 5.61
C GLY A 214 -18.01 -1.66 4.38
N LEU A 215 -17.39 -1.60 3.18
CA LEU A 215 -18.10 -1.55 1.88
C LEU A 215 -19.11 -0.40 1.74
N ARG A 216 -18.92 0.72 2.43
CA ARG A 216 -19.99 1.72 2.63
C ARG A 216 -20.36 2.45 1.36
N GLY A 217 -19.35 2.87 0.58
CA GLY A 217 -19.56 3.56 -0.70
C GLY A 217 -20.13 2.66 -1.80
N ALA A 218 -19.96 1.34 -1.70
CA ALA A 218 -20.55 0.41 -2.66
C ALA A 218 -22.07 0.44 -2.59
N ALA A 219 -22.64 0.45 -1.37
CA ALA A 219 -24.08 0.52 -1.17
C ALA A 219 -24.70 1.82 -1.73
N THR A 220 -24.07 2.97 -1.45
CA THR A 220 -24.56 4.27 -1.95
C THR A 220 -24.41 4.40 -3.47
N SER A 221 -23.33 3.88 -4.03
CA SER A 221 -23.08 3.90 -5.47
C SER A 221 -24.09 3.02 -6.24
N VAL A 222 -24.38 1.82 -5.74
CA VAL A 222 -25.40 0.94 -6.35
C VAL A 222 -26.77 1.59 -6.29
N GLU A 223 -27.13 2.21 -5.16
CA GLU A 223 -28.42 2.89 -5.00
C GLU A 223 -28.55 4.09 -5.97
N MET A 224 -27.48 4.86 -6.16
CA MET A 224 -27.47 5.99 -7.09
C MET A 224 -27.53 5.55 -8.56
N VAL A 225 -26.78 4.51 -8.94
CA VAL A 225 -26.64 4.08 -10.35
C VAL A 225 -27.79 3.16 -10.80
N GLN A 226 -28.34 2.34 -9.89
CA GLN A 226 -29.32 1.29 -10.18
C GLN A 226 -28.89 0.39 -11.36
N PRO A 227 -27.68 -0.23 -11.33
CA PRO A 227 -27.15 -0.97 -12.47
C PRO A 227 -27.91 -2.28 -12.74
N ASP A 228 -28.13 -2.62 -14.01
CA ASP A 228 -28.67 -3.91 -14.41
C ASP A 228 -27.62 -5.03 -14.19
N ILE A 229 -26.34 -4.72 -14.36
CA ILE A 229 -25.19 -5.61 -14.09
C ILE A 229 -24.07 -4.81 -13.42
N ALA A 230 -23.44 -5.36 -12.39
CA ALA A 230 -22.32 -4.74 -11.71
C ALA A 230 -21.13 -5.71 -11.56
N PHE A 231 -19.92 -5.21 -11.87
CA PHE A 231 -18.64 -5.88 -11.69
C PHE A 231 -17.85 -5.17 -10.61
N ALA A 232 -17.65 -5.85 -9.47
CA ALA A 232 -16.68 -5.42 -8.47
C ALA A 232 -15.27 -5.83 -8.94
N VAL A 233 -14.34 -4.87 -8.99
CA VAL A 233 -12.98 -5.05 -9.46
C VAL A 233 -12.05 -4.89 -8.28
N ASP A 234 -11.60 -6.03 -7.75
CA ASP A 234 -10.70 -6.06 -6.61
C ASP A 234 -9.44 -6.91 -6.82
N VAL A 235 -8.41 -6.65 -6.02
CA VAL A 235 -7.16 -7.40 -6.05
C VAL A 235 -7.26 -8.65 -5.18
N GLY A 236 -6.55 -9.69 -5.60
CA GLY A 236 -6.43 -10.93 -4.84
C GLY A 236 -5.01 -11.11 -4.28
N ILE A 237 -4.89 -12.00 -3.29
CA ILE A 237 -3.60 -12.35 -2.71
C ILE A 237 -2.77 -13.18 -3.69
N ALA A 238 -1.56 -12.70 -3.99
CA ALA A 238 -0.59 -13.45 -4.80
C ALA A 238 -0.08 -14.70 -4.05
N ARG A 239 -0.09 -15.86 -4.73
CA ARG A 239 0.29 -17.17 -4.13
C ARG A 239 1.62 -17.73 -4.64
N ASP A 240 2.39 -16.93 -5.37
CA ASP A 240 3.70 -17.29 -5.90
C ASP A 240 4.86 -16.85 -4.99
N THR A 241 4.56 -16.42 -3.76
CA THR A 241 5.56 -16.14 -2.73
C THR A 241 6.08 -17.42 -2.08
N PRO A 242 7.35 -17.45 -1.62
CA PRO A 242 7.89 -18.60 -0.91
C PRO A 242 7.04 -18.99 0.30
N ARG A 243 6.90 -20.29 0.56
CA ARG A 243 6.21 -20.89 1.72
C ARG A 243 4.68 -20.79 1.75
N LEU A 244 4.02 -20.34 0.68
CA LEU A 244 2.57 -20.53 0.52
C LEU A 244 2.23 -21.87 -0.18
N PRO A 245 1.15 -22.57 0.23
CA PRO A 245 0.66 -23.75 -0.48
C PRO A 245 0.32 -23.40 -1.93
N GLY A 246 1.12 -23.88 -2.88
CA GLY A 246 1.05 -23.53 -4.30
C GLY A 246 2.38 -23.05 -4.90
N ALA A 247 3.32 -22.64 -4.06
CA ALA A 247 4.72 -22.47 -4.43
C ALA A 247 5.33 -23.86 -4.69
N ARG A 248 5.24 -24.35 -5.93
CA ARG A 248 5.81 -25.64 -6.31
C ARG A 248 7.32 -25.64 -6.05
N GLU A 249 7.81 -26.63 -5.30
CA GLU A 249 9.23 -26.94 -5.23
C GLU A 249 9.78 -27.08 -6.66
N GLY A 250 10.78 -26.26 -7.01
CA GLY A 250 11.37 -26.25 -8.35
C GLY A 250 10.66 -25.35 -9.39
N ALA A 251 9.80 -24.42 -8.97
CA ALA A 251 9.23 -23.41 -9.89
C ALA A 251 10.36 -22.56 -10.52
N ARG A 252 10.71 -22.87 -11.77
CA ARG A 252 11.42 -21.96 -12.69
C ARG A 252 10.73 -20.59 -12.62
N ALA A 253 11.57 -19.54 -12.57
CA ALA A 253 11.28 -18.08 -12.60
C ALA A 253 9.81 -17.67 -12.83
N PRO A 254 9.30 -16.66 -12.12
CA PRO A 254 7.88 -16.31 -12.04
C PRO A 254 7.27 -16.26 -13.45
N ARG A 255 6.53 -17.31 -13.82
CA ARG A 255 5.76 -17.30 -15.05
C ARG A 255 4.59 -16.38 -14.81
N ARG A 256 4.59 -15.24 -15.50
CA ARG A 256 3.46 -14.31 -15.65
C ARG A 256 2.17 -15.12 -15.75
N ARG A 257 1.40 -15.22 -14.66
CA ARG A 257 0.00 -15.60 -14.81
C ARG A 257 -0.67 -14.39 -15.44
N ARG A 258 -1.24 -14.58 -16.63
CA ARG A 258 -2.26 -13.68 -17.13
C ARG A 258 -3.36 -13.61 -16.08
N PHE A 259 -3.86 -12.40 -15.84
CA PHE A 259 -5.12 -12.17 -15.12
C PHE A 259 -6.14 -13.23 -15.56
N ASP A 260 -6.56 -14.07 -14.62
CA ASP A 260 -7.57 -15.12 -14.83
C ASP A 260 -8.89 -14.54 -14.31
N PRO A 261 -9.78 -14.05 -15.18
CA PRO A 261 -11.03 -13.41 -14.77
C PRO A 261 -12.06 -14.39 -14.19
N ALA A 262 -11.73 -15.69 -14.08
CA ALA A 262 -12.64 -16.68 -13.53
C ALA A 262 -12.77 -16.52 -12.01
N PRO A 263 -13.94 -16.14 -11.47
CA PRO A 263 -14.17 -16.20 -10.03
C PRO A 263 -14.03 -17.67 -9.59
N ARG A 264 -13.10 -17.96 -8.68
CA ARG A 264 -13.08 -19.24 -7.97
C ARG A 264 -14.05 -19.15 -6.81
N GLY A 265 -15.32 -19.08 -7.19
CA GLY A 265 -16.50 -19.03 -6.34
C GLY A 265 -17.70 -18.94 -7.28
N GLU A 266 -18.69 -19.83 -7.13
CA GLU A 266 -19.92 -19.76 -7.91
C GLU A 266 -20.60 -18.40 -7.67
N CYS A 267 -20.49 -17.48 -8.63
CA CYS A 267 -21.37 -16.32 -8.69
C CYS A 267 -22.75 -16.85 -9.09
N ARG A 268 -23.55 -17.27 -8.10
CA ARG A 268 -24.95 -17.63 -8.33
C ARG A 268 -25.72 -16.36 -8.65
N LEU A 269 -25.91 -16.10 -9.94
CA LEU A 269 -26.95 -15.19 -10.42
C LEU A 269 -28.29 -15.73 -9.91
N SER A 270 -28.86 -15.09 -8.89
CA SER A 270 -30.27 -15.28 -8.54
C SER A 270 -31.10 -14.58 -9.62
N PRO A 271 -31.96 -15.30 -10.40
CA PRO A 271 -32.87 -14.64 -11.31
C PRO A 271 -34.00 -14.01 -10.49
N ALA A 272 -33.87 -12.73 -10.19
CA ALA A 272 -35.04 -11.94 -9.82
C ALA A 272 -35.86 -11.70 -11.09
N THR A 273 -37.05 -12.31 -11.12
CA THR A 273 -38.17 -12.06 -12.04
C THR A 273 -38.14 -12.80 -13.39
N HIS A 274 -38.70 -14.01 -13.42
CA HIS A 274 -39.74 -14.40 -14.38
C HIS A 274 -40.58 -15.55 -13.80
N ALA A 275 -41.85 -15.29 -13.57
CA ALA A 275 -42.84 -16.31 -13.22
C ALA A 275 -43.27 -17.03 -14.49
N LEU A 276 -43.00 -18.34 -14.59
CA LEU A 276 -43.78 -19.26 -15.42
C LEU A 276 -43.89 -20.61 -14.69
N ARG A 277 -45.13 -21.04 -14.53
CA ARG A 277 -45.55 -22.36 -14.06
C ARG A 277 -45.12 -23.44 -15.05
N ASP A 278 -44.71 -24.59 -14.50
CA ASP A 278 -45.09 -25.97 -14.87
C ASP A 278 -43.90 -26.95 -14.89
N GLY A 279 -44.07 -28.06 -14.16
CA GLY A 279 -43.72 -29.40 -14.67
C GLY A 279 -42.36 -30.02 -14.33
N CYS A 280 -42.37 -30.86 -13.29
CA CYS A 280 -41.74 -32.19 -13.22
C CYS A 280 -40.21 -32.40 -13.39
N GLY A 281 -39.61 -33.02 -12.36
CA GLY A 281 -38.91 -34.31 -12.56
C GLY A 281 -37.39 -34.37 -12.27
N GLY A 282 -37.05 -34.77 -11.05
CA GLY A 282 -36.11 -35.87 -10.72
C GLY A 282 -34.63 -35.83 -11.14
N GLY A 283 -33.73 -36.12 -10.18
CA GLY A 283 -32.39 -36.65 -10.45
C GLY A 283 -31.32 -36.15 -9.49
N GLY A 284 -30.89 -37.01 -8.56
CA GLY A 284 -29.93 -36.69 -7.50
C GLY A 284 -28.45 -36.73 -7.92
N GLY A 285 -27.60 -36.27 -7.00
CA GLY A 285 -26.15 -36.32 -7.10
C GLY A 285 -25.47 -35.65 -5.90
N ASP A 286 -25.08 -36.46 -4.92
CA ASP A 286 -24.33 -36.09 -3.73
C ASP A 286 -23.04 -35.31 -4.02
N ARG A 287 -22.88 -34.15 -3.38
CA ARG A 287 -21.58 -33.60 -2.95
C ARG A 287 -21.75 -32.82 -1.65
N ALA A 288 -20.94 -33.21 -0.66
CA ALA A 288 -20.93 -32.64 0.69
C ALA A 288 -20.52 -31.15 0.71
N PRO A 289 -21.24 -30.28 1.45
CA PRO A 289 -20.81 -28.90 1.68
C PRO A 289 -19.87 -28.82 2.90
N GLN A 290 -18.81 -28.02 2.79
CA GLN A 290 -18.12 -27.48 3.96
C GLN A 290 -18.99 -26.34 4.52
N HIS A 291 -19.45 -26.51 5.75
CA HIS A 291 -20.16 -25.50 6.53
C HIS A 291 -19.16 -24.45 7.03
N ASP A 292 -19.38 -23.19 6.68
CA ASP A 292 -19.01 -22.06 7.53
C ASP A 292 -20.32 -21.45 8.05
N ASP A 293 -20.52 -21.55 9.36
CA ASP A 293 -21.70 -21.13 10.08
C ASP A 293 -21.51 -19.67 10.54
N GLN A 294 -22.12 -18.72 9.83
CA GLN A 294 -22.45 -17.40 10.36
C GLN A 294 -23.83 -16.97 9.84
N GLY A 295 -24.84 -17.21 10.67
CA GLY A 295 -26.19 -16.70 10.45
C GLY A 295 -26.26 -15.19 10.61
N GLY A 296 -26.49 -14.48 9.49
CA GLY A 296 -26.81 -13.05 9.46
C GLY A 296 -27.89 -12.78 8.41
N GLN A 297 -28.99 -12.14 8.82
CA GLN A 297 -30.16 -11.88 7.99
C GLN A 297 -29.82 -10.99 6.77
N HIS A 298 -29.99 -11.52 5.56
CA HIS A 298 -29.83 -10.77 4.31
C HIS A 298 -30.87 -9.65 4.17
N ARG A 299 -30.43 -8.39 4.08
CA ARG A 299 -31.20 -7.28 3.54
C ARG A 299 -30.94 -7.16 2.03
N ARG A 300 -32.01 -6.93 1.26
CA ARG A 300 -31.96 -6.70 -0.19
C ARG A 300 -31.12 -5.46 -0.51
N GLY A 301 -30.14 -5.57 -1.40
CA GLY A 301 -29.41 -4.41 -1.98
C GLY A 301 -27.87 -4.51 -2.03
N ALA A 302 -27.25 -5.53 -1.45
CA ALA A 302 -25.78 -5.67 -1.49
C ALA A 302 -25.32 -6.53 -2.68
N LEU A 303 -24.24 -6.10 -3.34
CA LEU A 303 -23.41 -6.94 -4.20
C LEU A 303 -23.02 -8.21 -3.42
N PRO A 304 -22.96 -9.39 -4.06
CA PRO A 304 -22.55 -10.62 -3.37
C PRO A 304 -21.15 -10.45 -2.78
N ASP A 305 -21.04 -10.67 -1.46
CA ASP A 305 -19.81 -10.57 -0.69
C ASP A 305 -18.71 -11.43 -1.32
N GLN A 306 -17.64 -10.79 -1.80
CA GLN A 306 -16.32 -11.38 -1.65
C GLN A 306 -15.85 -11.02 -0.24
N PRO A 307 -15.45 -11.98 0.61
CA PRO A 307 -14.86 -11.64 1.90
C PRO A 307 -13.66 -10.74 1.60
N ALA A 308 -13.60 -9.55 2.22
CA ALA A 308 -12.47 -8.64 2.16
C ALA A 308 -11.18 -9.45 2.33
N GLY A 309 -10.53 -9.76 1.22
CA GLY A 309 -9.41 -10.67 1.17
C GLY A 309 -8.22 -9.87 1.62
N HIS A 310 -8.07 -9.70 2.94
CA HIS A 310 -7.08 -8.85 3.59
C HIS A 310 -5.75 -8.93 2.83
N SER A 311 -5.50 -7.94 1.98
CA SER A 311 -4.35 -7.96 1.09
C SER A 311 -3.16 -7.47 1.89
N GLN A 312 -2.57 -8.39 2.65
CA GLN A 312 -1.30 -8.12 3.31
C GLN A 312 -0.28 -7.80 2.21
N HIS A 313 0.16 -6.54 2.20
CA HIS A 313 1.01 -5.96 1.18
C HIS A 313 2.13 -6.90 0.72
N GLY A 314 2.40 -6.87 -0.59
CA GLY A 314 3.61 -7.44 -1.15
C GLY A 314 4.84 -6.98 -0.35
N HIS A 315 5.60 -7.94 0.17
CA HIS A 315 6.68 -7.74 1.12
C HIS A 315 7.63 -6.60 0.72
N LEU A 316 7.53 -5.47 1.43
CA LEU A 316 8.60 -4.50 1.55
C LEU A 316 9.71 -5.10 2.40
N ARG A 317 10.94 -5.17 1.88
CA ARG A 317 12.12 -5.40 2.72
C ARG A 317 12.39 -4.12 3.50
N PRO A 318 12.38 -4.12 4.84
CA PRO A 318 12.86 -2.97 5.59
C PRO A 318 14.37 -2.83 5.35
N LEU A 319 14.77 -1.77 4.64
CA LEU A 319 16.15 -1.30 4.66
C LEU A 319 16.27 -0.31 5.83
N ALA A 320 16.40 -0.83 7.04
CA ALA A 320 16.78 -0.03 8.20
C ALA A 320 18.30 0.19 8.14
N LEU A 321 18.73 1.29 7.51
CA LEU A 321 20.06 1.83 7.77
C LEU A 321 19.97 2.64 9.07
N HIS A 322 20.53 2.11 10.16
CA HIS A 322 20.74 2.86 11.38
C HIS A 322 21.95 3.79 11.22
N PRO A 323 21.81 5.14 11.23
CA PRO A 323 22.90 6.00 11.60
C PRO A 323 22.96 6.03 13.13
N GLN A 324 23.95 5.37 13.73
CA GLN A 324 24.24 5.60 15.14
C GLN A 324 24.88 6.98 15.31
N PRO A 325 24.42 7.82 16.25
CA PRO A 325 25.24 8.93 16.72
C PRO A 325 26.39 8.35 17.53
N GLN A 326 27.63 8.48 17.04
CA GLN A 326 28.82 8.24 17.85
C GLN A 326 28.81 9.20 19.04
N GLN A 327 28.36 8.72 20.19
CA GLN A 327 28.66 9.36 21.46
C GLN A 327 30.17 9.21 21.71
N HIS A 328 30.92 10.29 21.54
CA HIS A 328 32.29 10.40 22.01
C HIS A 328 32.33 10.22 23.53
N ARG A 329 32.56 8.98 23.98
CA ARG A 329 32.99 8.72 25.36
C ARG A 329 34.43 9.20 25.51
N ARG A 330 34.60 10.36 26.15
CA ARG A 330 35.87 10.74 26.78
C ARG A 330 36.10 9.84 28.00
N PRO A 331 37.25 9.15 28.13
CA PRO A 331 37.64 8.59 29.41
C PRO A 331 38.26 9.71 30.26
N ALA A 332 37.61 10.07 31.36
CA ALA A 332 38.20 10.90 32.41
C ALA A 332 38.78 10.00 33.51
N GLY A 333 40.07 10.16 33.78
CA GLY A 333 40.62 10.00 35.13
C GLY A 333 41.60 8.87 35.35
N LEU A 334 42.89 9.15 35.16
CA LEU A 334 43.96 8.66 36.04
C LEU A 334 45.02 9.78 36.15
N ARG A 335 45.09 10.38 37.33
CA ARG A 335 46.08 11.42 37.71
C ARG A 335 47.44 10.77 37.95
N ARG A 336 48.53 11.35 37.40
CA ARG A 336 49.82 11.58 38.10
C ARG A 336 50.50 12.83 37.50
N GLY A 337 51.07 13.65 38.38
CA GLY A 337 51.70 14.95 38.10
C GLY A 337 53.13 14.87 37.54
N PRO A 338 53.86 16.01 37.48
CA PRO A 338 54.58 16.44 36.28
C PRO A 338 56.11 16.32 36.35
N ALA A 339 56.78 16.30 35.18
CA ALA A 339 58.21 16.64 35.05
C ALA A 339 58.57 17.12 33.63
N SER A 340 58.85 18.42 33.55
CA SER A 340 59.83 19.18 32.75
C SER A 340 60.56 18.61 31.51
N ALA A 341 60.67 19.48 30.49
CA ALA A 341 61.91 19.99 29.85
C ALA A 341 62.21 19.66 28.36
N ARG A 342 62.33 20.75 27.56
CA ARG A 342 63.21 21.02 26.38
C ARG A 342 62.90 20.21 25.09
N GLY A 343 62.98 20.70 23.85
CA GLY A 343 63.48 21.92 23.20
C GLY A 343 63.94 21.57 21.76
N GLY A 344 63.85 22.52 20.79
CA GLY A 344 64.46 22.48 19.43
C GLY A 344 63.57 21.81 18.35
N ASP A 345 63.06 22.44 17.28
CA ASP A 345 63.53 23.42 16.26
C ASP A 345 64.10 22.76 14.97
N GLU A 346 63.77 23.40 13.84
CA GLU A 346 64.32 23.32 12.46
C GLU A 346 63.85 22.24 11.44
N THR A 347 63.09 22.74 10.43
CA THR A 347 63.08 22.37 8.99
C THR A 347 64.29 22.98 8.24
N PRO A 348 64.52 22.87 6.90
CA PRO A 348 63.98 22.00 5.82
C PRO A 348 65.09 21.42 4.87
N ARG A 349 64.74 20.66 3.81
CA ARG A 349 65.32 20.81 2.44
C ARG A 349 64.59 19.99 1.36
N ARG A 350 64.61 20.54 0.14
CA ARG A 350 63.94 20.16 -1.12
C ARG A 350 64.85 19.30 -2.03
N GLU A 351 64.26 18.94 -3.18
CA GLU A 351 64.83 18.57 -4.50
C GLU A 351 65.20 17.10 -4.70
N ASP A 352 65.13 16.49 -5.87
CA ASP A 352 64.39 16.60 -7.15
C ASP A 352 64.80 15.33 -7.93
N GLY A 353 64.08 14.96 -9.00
CA GLY A 353 64.69 14.15 -10.08
C GLY A 353 64.11 12.75 -10.37
N ARG A 354 63.23 12.69 -11.37
CA ARG A 354 63.01 11.53 -12.28
C ARG A 354 64.12 11.53 -13.37
N PRO A 355 64.42 10.46 -14.17
CA PRO A 355 63.43 9.61 -14.87
C PRO A 355 63.79 8.11 -15.14
N HIS A 356 62.79 7.42 -15.73
CA HIS A 356 62.71 6.00 -16.20
C HIS A 356 63.78 5.55 -17.22
N PRO A 357 63.98 4.22 -17.44
CA PRO A 357 63.24 3.51 -18.52
C PRO A 357 62.80 2.06 -18.22
N ARG A 358 62.06 1.50 -19.19
CA ARG A 358 61.26 0.27 -19.26
C ARG A 358 62.08 -1.04 -19.31
N LEU A 359 61.45 -2.17 -18.95
CA LEU A 359 61.54 -3.54 -19.54
C LEU A 359 60.65 -4.49 -18.67
N SER A 360 59.46 -4.92 -19.11
CA SER A 360 59.13 -6.11 -19.93
C SER A 360 59.03 -7.46 -19.17
N ARG A 361 57.89 -8.13 -19.40
CA ARG A 361 57.59 -9.59 -19.33
C ARG A 361 56.98 -10.20 -18.04
N LYS A 362 55.68 -10.53 -18.20
CA LYS A 362 54.91 -11.76 -17.86
C LYS A 362 55.50 -12.73 -16.81
N CYS A 363 54.73 -13.03 -15.75
CA CYS A 363 53.98 -14.30 -15.57
C CYS A 363 53.40 -14.42 -14.13
N GLY A 364 52.15 -14.90 -14.04
CA GLY A 364 51.65 -15.84 -13.02
C GLY A 364 51.47 -15.38 -11.56
N SER A 365 50.23 -15.35 -11.09
CA SER A 365 49.68 -16.37 -10.15
C SER A 365 48.54 -15.84 -9.27
N ALA A 366 47.50 -16.67 -9.16
CA ALA A 366 46.61 -16.91 -8.04
C ALA A 366 46.17 -15.72 -7.14
N ALA A 367 44.88 -15.38 -7.22
CA ALA A 367 44.13 -14.82 -6.10
C ALA A 367 43.01 -15.81 -5.73
N ALA A 368 43.14 -16.38 -4.53
CA ALA A 368 42.14 -17.19 -3.85
C ALA A 368 41.23 -16.30 -2.95
N PRO A 369 40.08 -16.81 -2.48
CA PRO A 369 38.92 -16.04 -2.05
C PRO A 369 38.80 -15.89 -0.53
N TRP A 370 38.15 -14.82 -0.05
CA TRP A 370 37.71 -14.70 1.34
C TRP A 370 36.39 -13.95 1.50
N TRP A 371 35.46 -14.28 2.41
CA TRP A 371 35.15 -15.44 3.29
C TRP A 371 33.67 -15.19 3.71
N SER A 372 32.77 -16.18 3.64
CA SER A 372 32.23 -17.04 4.73
C SER A 372 31.44 -16.30 5.81
#